data_AF-A0A925HYY3-F1
#
_entry.id   AF-A0A925HYY3-F1
#
_cell.length_a   1.000
_cell.length_b   1.000
_cell.length_c   1.000
_cell.angle_alpha   90.00
_cell.angle_beta   90.00
_cell.angle_gamma   90.00
#
_symmetry.space_group_name_H-M   'P 1'
#
loop_
_entity.id
_entity.type
_entity.pdbx_description
1 polymer ?
#
loop_
_entity_poly.entity_id
_entity_poly.type
_entity_poly.pdbx_seq_one_letter_code
_entity_poly.pdbx_strand_id
1 'polypeptide(L)'
;MAAISGSRLWGVIIGLACLGAADVASAQYSFIETPFNSASHSFYENIGTAWGVQGRGWFFNFGGGGIGNPAPFGGFDPNDQANFGTGFRGNGFSGNFRMTAGQGSDSTLTSSTPGVMVPNGGMGFFSDVQQRPFVLGVVPVVGEPVSPVRWRLDRIAEQGNSPGAGGSDADRSPEGGGGGSSSTSSASRGDMSVAAIKAQQAAENEAKASEVAELIAKARELEAAGKSSSAKIHYRRAALRATGKVQQEIAAKIRELEK
;
A
#
# COMPACT_ATOMS: atom_id res chain seq x y z
N MET A 1 -66.15 -8.32 61.96
CA MET A 1 -65.05 -7.33 62.10
C MET A 1 -63.84 -8.06 62.65
N ALA A 2 -62.87 -8.42 61.79
CA ALA A 2 -61.65 -9.09 62.23
C ALA A 2 -60.63 -8.02 62.68
N ALA A 3 -60.28 -8.03 63.98
CA ALA A 3 -59.30 -7.13 64.55
C ALA A 3 -57.91 -7.46 63.98
N ILE A 4 -57.35 -6.53 63.23
CA ILE A 4 -55.98 -6.64 62.71
C ILE A 4 -55.03 -6.44 63.90
N SER A 5 -54.32 -7.51 64.28
CA SER A 5 -53.30 -7.51 65.33
C SER A 5 -52.26 -6.41 65.08
N GLY A 6 -51.91 -5.66 66.13
CA GLY A 6 -51.00 -4.50 66.07
C GLY A 6 -49.63 -4.79 65.46
N SER A 7 -49.17 -6.04 65.45
CA SER A 7 -47.92 -6.43 64.79
C SER A 7 -47.98 -6.37 63.26
N ARG A 8 -49.15 -6.60 62.66
CA ARG A 8 -49.36 -6.50 61.20
C ARG A 8 -49.42 -5.05 60.73
N LEU A 9 -49.89 -4.15 61.60
CA LEU A 9 -49.97 -2.73 61.29
C LEU A 9 -48.58 -2.09 61.20
N TRP A 10 -47.67 -2.46 62.12
CA TRP A 10 -46.27 -2.01 62.09
C TRP A 10 -45.51 -2.51 60.87
N GLY A 11 -45.71 -3.77 60.45
CA GLY A 11 -45.10 -4.30 59.24
C GLY A 11 -45.54 -3.56 57.97
N VAL A 12 -46.82 -3.19 57.88
CA VAL A 12 -47.36 -2.40 56.76
C VAL A 12 -46.80 -0.97 56.80
N ILE A 13 -46.73 -0.34 57.98
CA ILE A 13 -46.19 1.02 58.12
C ILE A 13 -44.70 1.06 57.75
N ILE A 14 -43.90 0.09 58.18
CA ILE A 14 -42.47 0.01 57.81
C ILE A 14 -42.34 -0.25 56.31
N GLY A 15 -43.14 -1.15 55.74
CA GLY A 15 -43.14 -1.41 54.30
C GLY A 15 -43.51 -0.17 53.47
N LEU A 16 -44.49 0.61 53.93
CA LEU A 16 -44.89 1.86 53.27
C LEU A 16 -43.86 2.97 53.44
N ALA A 17 -43.20 3.04 54.59
CA ALA A 17 -42.10 3.99 54.84
C ALA A 17 -40.87 3.67 53.96
N CYS A 18 -40.55 2.39 53.75
CA CYS A 18 -39.49 1.98 52.83
C CYS A 18 -39.83 2.26 51.36
N LEU A 19 -41.10 2.16 50.97
CA LEU A 19 -41.55 2.52 49.61
C LEU A 19 -41.64 4.05 49.40
N GLY A 20 -41.92 4.83 50.45
CA GLY A 20 -41.96 6.29 50.40
C GLY A 20 -40.59 6.97 50.48
N ALA A 21 -39.55 6.26 50.92
CA ALA A 21 -38.15 6.71 50.97
C ALA A 21 -37.31 6.22 49.78
N ALA A 22 -37.96 5.80 48.69
CA ALA A 22 -37.27 5.62 47.42
C ALA A 22 -36.94 7.02 46.87
N ASP A 23 -35.80 7.57 47.31
CA ASP A 23 -35.24 8.77 46.74
C ASP A 23 -35.18 8.61 45.22
N VAL A 24 -35.76 9.56 44.51
CA VAL A 24 -35.63 9.64 43.07
C VAL A 24 -34.14 9.88 42.81
N ALA A 25 -33.41 8.83 42.44
CA ALA A 25 -32.03 8.94 42.04
C ALA A 25 -31.98 9.73 40.73
N SER A 26 -32.00 11.07 40.84
CA SER A 26 -31.81 11.99 39.73
C SER A 26 -30.33 11.95 39.35
N ALA A 27 -29.92 10.89 38.66
CA ALA A 27 -28.65 10.90 37.96
C ALA A 27 -28.77 11.92 36.82
N GLN A 28 -28.23 13.12 37.05
CA GLN A 28 -28.12 14.11 36.00
C GLN A 28 -27.03 13.63 35.04
N TYR A 29 -27.37 13.43 33.77
CA TYR A 29 -26.40 13.12 32.71
C TYR A 29 -26.09 14.38 31.92
N SER A 30 -24.83 14.60 31.60
CA SER A 30 -24.40 15.60 30.63
C SER A 30 -23.95 14.90 29.35
N PHE A 31 -24.44 15.41 28.23
CA PHE A 31 -23.92 15.05 26.92
C PHE A 31 -22.93 16.12 26.50
N ILE A 32 -21.67 15.72 26.31
CA ILE A 32 -20.55 16.62 26.01
C ILE A 32 -20.06 16.30 24.61
N GLU A 33 -20.07 17.29 23.72
CA GLU A 33 -19.54 17.20 22.37
C GLU A 33 -18.37 18.17 22.18
N THR A 34 -17.33 17.75 21.47
CA THR A 34 -16.20 18.62 21.14
C THR A 34 -15.96 18.63 19.63
N PRO A 35 -16.46 19.63 18.88
CA PRO A 35 -16.26 19.68 17.44
C PRO A 35 -14.80 19.96 17.10
N PHE A 36 -14.24 19.17 16.18
CA PHE A 36 -12.94 19.39 15.55
C PHE A 36 -13.15 19.62 14.06
N ASN A 37 -12.65 20.75 13.57
CA ASN A 37 -12.67 21.09 12.15
C ASN A 37 -11.25 21.45 11.71
N SER A 38 -10.75 20.79 10.68
CA SER A 38 -9.47 21.08 10.05
C SER A 38 -9.68 21.29 8.55
N ALA A 39 -9.38 22.49 8.07
CA ALA A 39 -9.36 22.82 6.66
C ALA A 39 -7.90 23.00 6.22
N SER A 40 -7.53 22.38 5.11
CA SER A 40 -6.22 22.50 4.49
C SER A 40 -6.40 22.77 3.00
N HIS A 41 -5.63 23.72 2.49
CA HIS A 41 -5.57 24.02 1.07
C HIS A 41 -4.10 24.00 0.65
N SER A 42 -3.81 23.33 -0.45
CA SER A 42 -2.52 23.42 -1.12
C SER A 42 -2.70 23.71 -2.58
N PHE A 43 -1.72 24.40 -3.12
CA PHE A 43 -1.62 24.74 -4.52
C PHE A 43 -0.18 24.50 -4.95
N TYR A 44 0.00 23.94 -6.14
CA TYR A 44 1.29 23.85 -6.77
C TYR A 44 1.22 24.33 -8.21
N GLU A 45 2.32 24.92 -8.63
CA GLU A 45 2.62 25.24 -10.02
C GLU A 45 4.06 24.82 -10.28
N ASN A 46 4.26 24.08 -11.36
CA ASN A 46 5.57 23.68 -11.83
C ASN A 46 5.70 24.08 -13.28
N ILE A 47 6.71 24.90 -13.58
CA ILE A 47 7.14 25.16 -14.95
C ILE A 47 8.65 24.92 -15.00
N GLY A 48 9.04 23.91 -15.77
CA GLY A 48 10.42 23.54 -16.01
C GLY A 48 10.79 23.69 -17.49
N THR A 49 12.01 24.09 -17.77
CA THR A 49 12.58 24.04 -19.13
C THR A 49 13.92 23.33 -19.08
N ALA A 50 14.15 22.45 -20.06
CA ALA A 50 15.36 21.68 -20.22
C ALA A 50 15.75 21.65 -21.68
N TRP A 51 17.03 21.81 -21.97
CA TRP A 51 17.54 21.71 -23.33
C TRP A 51 18.97 21.21 -23.34
N GLY A 52 19.32 20.52 -24.40
CA GLY A 52 20.65 19.99 -24.57
C GLY A 52 21.05 19.96 -26.03
N VAL A 53 22.33 20.16 -26.28
CA VAL A 53 22.93 20.05 -27.60
C VAL A 53 24.22 19.26 -27.46
N GLN A 54 24.43 18.30 -28.33
CA GLN A 54 25.63 17.48 -28.36
C GLN A 54 26.14 17.34 -29.80
N GLY A 55 27.46 17.39 -29.94
CA GLY A 55 28.18 17.13 -31.18
C GLY A 55 29.21 16.03 -31.01
N ARG A 56 30.07 15.84 -32.01
CA ARG A 56 31.19 14.89 -31.92
C ARG A 56 32.20 15.39 -30.87
N GLY A 57 32.13 14.83 -29.67
CA GLY A 57 33.10 15.06 -28.58
C GLY A 57 32.80 16.25 -27.67
N TRP A 58 31.63 16.91 -27.81
CA TRP A 58 31.22 18.01 -26.93
C TRP A 58 29.72 17.97 -26.66
N PHE A 59 29.29 18.53 -25.54
CA PHE A 59 27.88 18.66 -25.19
C PHE A 59 27.61 19.84 -24.24
N PHE A 60 26.39 20.36 -24.31
CA PHE A 60 25.79 21.26 -23.34
C PHE A 60 24.45 20.68 -22.90
N ASN A 61 24.15 20.75 -21.61
CA ASN A 61 22.88 20.31 -21.04
C ASN A 61 22.48 21.32 -19.97
N PHE A 62 21.28 21.87 -20.11
CA PHE A 62 20.67 22.84 -19.22
C PHE A 62 19.30 22.33 -18.79
N GLY A 63 18.95 22.48 -17.51
CA GLY A 63 17.65 22.05 -16.99
C GLY A 63 17.50 20.55 -16.72
N GLY A 64 18.60 19.86 -16.38
CA GLY A 64 18.61 18.42 -16.06
C GLY A 64 18.27 18.05 -14.60
N GLY A 65 17.71 18.96 -13.82
CA GLY A 65 17.36 18.74 -12.40
C GLY A 65 15.86 18.86 -12.15
N GLY A 66 15.16 17.72 -12.24
CA GLY A 66 13.73 17.53 -11.92
C GLY A 66 12.78 18.01 -13.03
N ILE A 67 11.99 17.18 -13.72
CA ILE A 67 10.77 16.54 -13.16
C ILE A 67 10.53 17.09 -11.77
N GLY A 68 9.74 18.17 -11.70
CA GLY A 68 9.67 19.11 -10.58
C GLY A 68 10.16 18.53 -9.27
N ASN A 69 11.21 19.14 -8.70
CA ASN A 69 11.56 18.90 -7.31
C ASN A 69 10.24 19.01 -6.52
N PRO A 70 9.70 17.92 -5.95
CA PRO A 70 8.39 17.95 -5.38
C PRO A 70 8.43 19.05 -4.33
N ALA A 71 7.59 20.08 -4.52
CA ALA A 71 7.43 21.08 -3.49
C ALA A 71 7.15 20.31 -2.19
N PRO A 72 7.90 20.54 -1.10
CA PRO A 72 7.80 19.73 0.12
C PRO A 72 6.40 19.79 0.73
N PHE A 73 5.54 20.69 0.23
CA PHE A 73 4.15 20.84 0.57
C PHE A 73 3.33 20.95 -0.72
N GLY A 74 2.21 20.22 -0.79
CA GLY A 74 1.14 20.49 -1.75
C GLY A 74 0.84 19.45 -2.81
N GLY A 75 1.02 18.16 -2.51
CA GLY A 75 0.37 17.09 -3.30
C GLY A 75 0.84 16.97 -4.75
N PHE A 76 2.01 17.50 -5.09
CA PHE A 76 2.57 17.45 -6.44
C PHE A 76 2.60 16.01 -6.97
N ASP A 77 1.86 15.75 -8.06
CA ASP A 77 1.93 14.50 -8.82
C ASP A 77 2.85 14.70 -10.04
N PRO A 78 4.00 14.01 -10.09
CA PRO A 78 4.89 14.04 -11.25
C PRO A 78 4.23 13.60 -12.58
N ASN A 79 3.14 12.83 -12.52
CA ASN A 79 2.46 12.29 -13.70
C ASN A 79 1.36 13.20 -14.26
N ASP A 80 0.93 14.21 -13.51
CA ASP A 80 -0.12 15.17 -13.92
C ASP A 80 0.45 16.41 -14.65
N GLN A 81 1.68 16.30 -15.14
CA GLN A 81 2.37 17.36 -15.87
C GLN A 81 2.25 17.18 -17.38
N ALA A 82 1.94 18.27 -18.06
CA ALA A 82 2.14 18.40 -19.49
C ALA A 82 3.63 18.46 -19.80
N ASN A 83 4.09 17.53 -20.63
CA ASN A 83 5.47 17.45 -21.10
C ASN A 83 5.50 17.79 -22.60
N PHE A 84 6.02 18.96 -22.94
CA PHE A 84 6.26 19.38 -24.31
C PHE A 84 7.72 19.17 -24.66
N GLY A 85 8.02 18.69 -25.85
CA GLY A 85 9.40 18.57 -26.27
C GLY A 85 9.58 18.38 -27.76
N THR A 86 10.70 18.91 -28.25
CA THR A 86 11.15 18.72 -29.62
C THR A 86 12.59 18.27 -29.62
N GLY A 87 12.93 17.43 -30.60
CA GLY A 87 14.29 16.95 -30.81
C GLY A 87 14.71 17.24 -32.24
N PHE A 88 15.95 17.65 -32.42
CA PHE A 88 16.55 17.80 -33.74
C PHE A 88 17.79 16.91 -33.84
N ARG A 89 17.97 16.32 -35.01
CA ARG A 89 19.14 15.51 -35.35
C ARG A 89 19.65 15.94 -36.71
N GLY A 90 20.90 16.36 -36.75
CA GLY A 90 21.62 16.74 -37.95
C GLY A 90 22.90 15.93 -38.11
N ASN A 91 23.60 16.17 -39.22
CA ASN A 91 24.83 15.45 -39.52
C ASN A 91 25.97 15.96 -38.61
N GLY A 92 26.24 15.23 -37.52
CA GLY A 92 27.31 15.54 -36.57
C GLY A 92 26.89 16.35 -35.33
N PHE A 93 25.61 16.70 -35.21
CA PHE A 93 25.04 17.32 -34.00
C PHE A 93 23.59 16.89 -33.77
N SER A 94 23.17 16.87 -32.51
CA SER A 94 21.79 16.61 -32.12
C SER A 94 21.44 17.41 -30.88
N GLY A 95 20.17 17.69 -30.68
CA GLY A 95 19.72 18.39 -29.49
C GLY A 95 18.26 18.14 -29.20
N ASN A 96 17.87 18.62 -28.03
CA ASN A 96 16.51 18.59 -27.56
C ASN A 96 16.16 19.89 -26.85
N PHE A 97 14.88 20.18 -26.85
CA PHE A 97 14.25 21.16 -25.99
C PHE A 97 13.02 20.49 -25.39
N ARG A 98 12.84 20.62 -24.08
CA ARG A 98 11.72 20.10 -23.31
C ARG A 98 11.22 21.18 -22.38
N MET A 99 9.92 21.33 -22.28
CA MET A 99 9.22 22.14 -21.30
C MET A 99 8.26 21.25 -20.53
N THR A 100 8.25 21.35 -19.21
CA THR A 100 7.29 20.67 -18.34
C THR A 100 6.43 21.73 -17.67
N ALA A 101 5.13 21.53 -17.67
CA ALA A 101 4.19 22.43 -17.01
C ALA A 101 3.12 21.60 -16.31
N GLY A 102 2.89 21.86 -15.02
CA GLY A 102 1.81 21.24 -14.26
C GLY A 102 1.31 22.17 -13.17
N GLN A 103 0.03 22.10 -12.89
CA GLN A 103 -0.63 22.91 -11.87
C GLN A 103 -1.68 22.05 -11.19
N GLY A 104 -1.80 22.17 -9.88
CA GLY A 104 -2.82 21.47 -9.14
C GLY A 104 -3.16 22.16 -7.82
N SER A 105 -4.31 21.79 -7.27
CA SER A 105 -4.75 22.28 -5.97
C SER A 105 -5.51 21.18 -5.23
N ASP A 106 -5.18 20.99 -3.97
CA ASP A 106 -5.90 20.09 -3.07
C ASP A 106 -6.57 20.90 -1.98
N SER A 107 -7.83 20.60 -1.70
CA SER A 107 -8.57 21.16 -0.58
C SER A 107 -9.13 20.02 0.26
N THR A 108 -8.69 19.91 1.51
CA THR A 108 -9.17 18.91 2.46
C THR A 108 -9.91 19.59 3.58
N LEU A 109 -11.13 19.13 3.87
CA LEU A 109 -11.90 19.51 5.05
C LEU A 109 -12.18 18.24 5.87
N THR A 110 -11.66 18.20 7.09
CA THR A 110 -11.94 17.13 8.07
C THR A 110 -12.78 17.72 9.20
N SER A 111 -13.97 17.18 9.42
CA SER A 111 -14.86 17.56 10.52
C SER A 111 -15.21 16.32 11.33
N SER A 112 -14.95 16.34 12.63
CA SER A 112 -15.27 15.25 13.54
C SER A 112 -15.76 15.82 14.86
N THR A 113 -16.93 15.39 15.31
CA THR A 113 -17.51 15.80 16.60
C THR A 113 -17.71 14.57 17.47
N PRO A 114 -16.70 14.15 18.25
CA PRO A 114 -16.90 13.14 19.28
C PRO A 114 -17.88 13.64 20.36
N GLY A 115 -18.73 12.75 20.84
CA GLY A 115 -19.68 12.99 21.92
C GLY A 115 -19.64 11.89 22.96
N VAL A 116 -19.72 12.26 24.24
CA VAL A 116 -19.79 11.30 25.36
C VAL A 116 -20.90 11.71 26.33
N MET A 117 -21.70 10.72 26.76
CA MET A 117 -22.70 10.90 27.80
C MET A 117 -22.10 10.45 29.13
N VAL A 118 -22.05 11.34 30.12
CA VAL A 118 -21.40 11.08 31.41
C VAL A 118 -22.37 11.45 32.54
N PRO A 119 -22.48 10.65 33.62
CA PRO A 119 -23.20 11.09 34.81
C PRO A 119 -22.50 12.28 35.47
N ASN A 120 -23.24 13.13 36.17
CA ASN A 120 -22.68 14.28 36.89
C ASN A 120 -21.62 13.81 37.90
N GLY A 121 -20.40 14.35 37.80
CA GLY A 121 -19.24 13.96 38.60
C GLY A 121 -18.52 12.70 38.11
N GLY A 122 -19.01 12.03 37.07
CA GLY A 122 -18.33 10.91 36.42
C GLY A 122 -17.24 11.36 35.44
N MET A 123 -16.31 10.47 35.14
CA MET A 123 -15.33 10.63 34.06
C MET A 123 -15.76 9.77 32.87
N GLY A 124 -15.78 10.36 31.67
CA GLY A 124 -15.96 9.64 30.41
C GLY A 124 -14.79 9.89 29.48
N PHE A 125 -14.44 8.90 28.66
CA PHE A 125 -13.47 9.07 27.58
C PHE A 125 -14.04 8.50 26.29
N PHE A 126 -13.70 9.15 25.17
CA PHE A 126 -13.97 8.66 23.83
C PHE A 126 -12.64 8.56 23.10
N SER A 127 -12.39 7.45 22.41
CA SER A 127 -11.16 7.24 21.65
C SER A 127 -11.47 6.45 20.39
N ASP A 128 -11.21 7.07 19.24
CA ASP A 128 -11.21 6.44 17.93
C ASP A 128 -9.79 6.49 17.39
N VAL A 129 -8.93 5.60 17.90
CA VAL A 129 -7.51 5.52 17.49
C VAL A 129 -7.12 4.07 17.25
N GLN A 130 -6.26 3.85 16.27
CA GLN A 130 -5.64 2.55 16.07
C GLN A 130 -4.52 2.34 17.09
N GLN A 131 -4.66 1.33 17.96
CA GLN A 131 -3.57 0.91 18.85
C GLN A 131 -2.53 0.13 18.05
N ARG A 132 -1.36 0.74 17.80
CA ARG A 132 -0.23 0.12 17.12
C ARG A 132 0.81 -0.29 18.16
N PRO A 133 0.90 -1.58 18.54
CA PRO A 133 1.91 -2.02 19.50
C PRO A 133 3.31 -1.85 18.92
N PHE A 134 4.25 -1.45 19.75
CA PHE A 134 5.68 -1.36 19.41
C PHE A 134 6.52 -2.00 20.51
N VAL A 135 7.69 -2.53 20.14
CA VAL A 135 8.60 -3.18 21.10
C VAL A 135 9.24 -2.10 21.98
N LEU A 136 8.94 -2.12 23.27
CA LEU A 136 9.51 -1.20 24.25
C LEU A 136 10.88 -1.66 24.79
N GLY A 137 11.18 -2.96 24.65
CA GLY A 137 12.45 -3.54 25.07
C GLY A 137 12.52 -5.02 24.72
N VAL A 138 13.74 -5.53 24.53
CA VAL A 138 14.01 -6.96 24.41
C VAL A 138 14.59 -7.42 25.74
N VAL A 139 13.91 -8.35 26.41
CA VAL A 139 14.49 -9.01 27.59
C VAL A 139 15.39 -10.14 27.09
N PRO A 140 16.73 -10.05 27.25
CA PRO A 140 17.60 -11.15 26.87
C PRO A 140 17.40 -12.31 27.85
N VAL A 141 16.99 -13.47 27.33
CA VAL A 141 17.01 -14.71 28.10
C VAL A 141 18.39 -15.32 27.92
N VAL A 142 19.14 -15.50 29.02
CA VAL A 142 20.39 -16.26 28.99
C VAL A 142 20.04 -17.74 29.09
N GLY A 143 20.07 -18.44 27.96
CA GLY A 143 19.59 -19.82 27.79
C GLY A 143 19.13 -20.06 26.35
N GLU A 144 18.90 -21.31 25.95
CA GLU A 144 18.58 -21.67 24.55
C GLU A 144 17.35 -20.89 24.04
N PRO A 145 17.51 -19.99 23.04
CA PRO A 145 16.48 -19.03 22.69
C PRO A 145 15.40 -19.70 21.82
N VAL A 146 14.23 -19.89 22.41
CA VAL A 146 13.00 -20.27 21.72
C VAL A 146 12.46 -19.04 20.96
N SER A 147 13.16 -18.63 19.89
CA SER A 147 12.79 -17.45 19.10
C SER A 147 11.63 -17.76 18.16
N PRO A 148 10.67 -16.83 17.94
CA PRO A 148 9.56 -17.03 16.99
C PRO A 148 10.02 -17.37 15.56
N VAL A 149 11.22 -16.91 15.19
CA VAL A 149 11.85 -17.22 13.91
C VAL A 149 12.23 -18.71 13.84
N ARG A 150 12.72 -19.30 14.95
CA ARG A 150 13.04 -20.72 15.04
C ARG A 150 11.79 -21.58 14.82
N TRP A 151 10.68 -21.27 15.50
CA TRP A 151 9.38 -21.93 15.27
C TRP A 151 8.90 -21.86 13.83
N ARG A 152 9.11 -20.70 13.17
CA ARG A 152 8.71 -20.53 11.78
C ARG A 152 9.60 -21.34 10.85
N LEU A 153 10.89 -21.42 11.15
CA LEU A 153 11.86 -22.22 10.39
C LEU A 153 11.57 -23.72 10.53
N ASP A 154 11.27 -24.18 11.75
CA ASP A 154 10.92 -25.57 12.04
C ASP A 154 9.63 -25.95 11.32
N ARG A 155 8.61 -25.09 11.34
CA ARG A 155 7.36 -25.30 10.58
C ARG A 155 7.58 -25.34 9.06
N ILE A 156 8.47 -24.50 8.53
CA ILE A 156 8.82 -24.53 7.10
C ILE A 156 9.62 -25.79 6.76
N ALA A 157 10.49 -26.25 7.65
CA ALA A 157 11.22 -27.50 7.48
C ALA A 157 10.27 -28.72 7.52
N GLU A 158 9.27 -28.71 8.40
CA GLU A 158 8.21 -29.73 8.46
C GLU A 158 7.29 -29.69 7.24
N GLN A 159 6.91 -28.50 6.76
CA GLN A 159 6.08 -28.34 5.56
C GLN A 159 6.85 -28.62 4.25
N GLY A 160 8.17 -28.40 4.24
CA GLY A 160 9.03 -28.66 3.09
C GLY A 160 9.31 -30.14 2.84
N ASN A 161 8.94 -31.03 3.77
CA ASN A 161 9.21 -32.47 3.70
C ASN A 161 7.94 -33.35 3.61
N SER A 162 6.79 -32.79 3.21
CA SER A 162 5.60 -33.59 2.85
C SER A 162 5.50 -33.81 1.34
N PRO A 163 5.85 -34.99 0.82
CA PRO A 163 5.50 -35.36 -0.54
C PRO A 163 4.03 -35.77 -0.61
N GLY A 164 3.23 -34.99 -1.34
CA GLY A 164 1.98 -35.46 -1.94
C GLY A 164 0.70 -35.21 -1.15
N ALA A 165 -0.04 -34.18 -1.55
CA ALA A 165 -1.50 -34.20 -1.55
C ALA A 165 -1.98 -33.33 -2.72
N GLY A 166 -1.92 -33.89 -3.92
CA GLY A 166 -2.69 -33.39 -5.05
C GLY A 166 -4.16 -33.64 -4.75
N GLY A 167 -4.91 -32.57 -4.52
CA GLY A 167 -6.37 -32.57 -4.45
C GLY A 167 -6.90 -31.72 -5.59
N SER A 168 -7.20 -32.38 -6.70
CA SER A 168 -8.02 -31.84 -7.79
C SER A 168 -9.47 -31.82 -7.33
N ASP A 169 -10.02 -30.64 -7.04
CA ASP A 169 -11.47 -30.45 -7.01
C ASP A 169 -11.81 -29.38 -8.04
N ALA A 170 -12.03 -29.89 -9.26
CA ALA A 170 -12.95 -29.29 -10.20
C ALA A 170 -14.37 -29.37 -9.62
N ASP A 171 -15.21 -28.46 -10.10
CA ASP A 171 -16.66 -28.47 -10.01
C ASP A 171 -17.30 -27.66 -8.88
N ARG A 172 -17.70 -26.43 -9.23
CA ARG A 172 -19.02 -25.84 -8.93
C ARG A 172 -19.17 -24.49 -9.64
N SER A 173 -19.78 -24.54 -10.83
CA SER A 173 -20.56 -23.39 -11.34
C SER A 173 -21.86 -23.26 -10.54
N PRO A 174 -22.39 -22.04 -10.38
CA PRO A 174 -23.69 -21.81 -11.00
C PRO A 174 -23.75 -20.50 -11.80
N GLU A 175 -24.56 -20.55 -12.85
CA GLU A 175 -24.95 -19.46 -13.74
C GLU A 175 -25.88 -18.43 -13.08
N GLY A 176 -25.93 -17.24 -13.71
CA GLY A 176 -26.92 -16.17 -13.52
C GLY A 176 -26.23 -14.83 -13.23
N GLY A 177 -26.14 -13.84 -14.11
CA GLY A 177 -27.07 -13.38 -15.14
C GLY A 177 -27.51 -11.96 -14.74
N GLY A 178 -27.16 -10.93 -15.54
CA GLY A 178 -27.72 -9.58 -15.39
C GLY A 178 -26.74 -8.44 -15.66
N GLY A 179 -26.83 -7.85 -16.84
CA GLY A 179 -26.12 -6.63 -17.20
C GLY A 179 -26.62 -5.40 -16.45
N GLY A 180 -25.69 -4.50 -16.13
CA GLY A 180 -25.96 -3.17 -15.61
C GLY A 180 -24.68 -2.34 -15.66
N SER A 181 -24.56 -1.46 -16.65
CA SER A 181 -23.50 -0.47 -16.73
C SER A 181 -23.69 0.57 -15.63
N SER A 182 -22.99 0.41 -14.51
CA SER A 182 -22.82 1.47 -13.52
C SER A 182 -21.38 1.98 -13.58
N SER A 183 -21.24 3.27 -13.84
CA SER A 183 -20.02 4.04 -13.60
C SER A 183 -19.65 3.96 -12.12
N THR A 184 -18.76 3.04 -11.75
CA THR A 184 -18.39 2.81 -10.35
C THR A 184 -16.98 3.36 -10.06
N SER A 185 -16.93 4.25 -9.07
CA SER A 185 -15.75 4.91 -8.53
C SER A 185 -14.63 3.93 -8.09
N SER A 186 -13.37 4.36 -8.22
CA SER A 186 -12.14 3.60 -7.91
C SER A 186 -12.02 3.13 -6.45
N ALA A 187 -12.87 3.62 -5.55
CA ALA A 187 -12.93 3.25 -4.13
C ALA A 187 -13.71 1.95 -3.83
N SER A 188 -14.27 1.28 -4.84
CA SER A 188 -15.00 0.00 -4.70
C SER A 188 -14.16 -1.25 -5.04
N ARG A 189 -12.87 -1.09 -5.34
CA ARG A 189 -11.94 -2.21 -5.61
C ARG A 189 -11.40 -2.81 -4.30
N GLY A 190 -12.29 -3.38 -3.50
CA GLY A 190 -11.94 -4.32 -2.43
C GLY A 190 -11.93 -5.75 -2.98
N ASP A 191 -10.87 -6.49 -2.71
CA ASP A 191 -10.69 -7.92 -2.90
C ASP A 191 -10.52 -8.44 -4.34
N MET A 192 -9.33 -8.21 -4.93
CA MET A 192 -8.79 -9.25 -5.81
C MET A 192 -8.54 -10.51 -4.97
N SER A 193 -9.27 -11.58 -5.24
CA SER A 193 -9.05 -12.88 -4.60
C SER A 193 -7.58 -13.30 -4.72
N VAL A 194 -7.03 -13.94 -3.69
CA VAL A 194 -5.65 -14.47 -3.69
C VAL A 194 -5.38 -15.34 -4.92
N ALA A 195 -6.40 -16.05 -5.42
CA ALA A 195 -6.32 -16.81 -6.67
C ALA A 195 -6.12 -15.92 -7.90
N ALA A 196 -6.82 -14.78 -7.98
CA ALA A 196 -6.67 -13.81 -9.07
C ALA A 196 -5.30 -13.12 -9.04
N ILE A 197 -4.80 -12.77 -7.85
CA ILE A 197 -3.44 -12.21 -7.69
C ILE A 197 -2.38 -13.22 -8.15
N LYS A 198 -2.53 -14.50 -7.78
CA LYS A 198 -1.62 -15.56 -8.25
C LYS A 198 -1.69 -15.78 -9.76
N ALA A 199 -2.89 -15.75 -10.33
CA ALA A 199 -3.07 -15.88 -11.79
C ALA A 199 -2.42 -14.69 -12.53
N GLN A 200 -2.59 -13.47 -12.03
CA GLN A 200 -1.95 -12.28 -12.59
C GLN A 200 -0.42 -12.35 -12.46
N GLN A 201 0.11 -12.73 -11.30
CA GLN A 201 1.55 -12.88 -11.10
C GLN A 201 2.14 -13.98 -12.00
N ALA A 202 1.42 -15.08 -12.21
CA ALA A 202 1.84 -16.14 -13.12
C ALA A 202 1.91 -15.64 -14.58
N ALA A 203 0.89 -14.90 -15.03
CA ALA A 203 0.87 -14.30 -16.37
C ALA A 203 1.99 -13.26 -16.56
N GLU A 204 2.26 -12.42 -15.56
CA GLU A 204 3.36 -11.46 -15.59
C GLU A 204 4.74 -12.14 -15.60
N ASN A 205 4.89 -13.26 -14.87
CA ASN A 205 6.13 -14.03 -14.86
C ASN A 205 6.36 -14.74 -16.19
N GLU A 206 5.30 -15.24 -16.84
CA GLU A 206 5.37 -15.84 -18.17
C GLU A 206 5.74 -14.80 -19.24
N ALA A 207 5.15 -13.60 -19.18
CA ALA A 207 5.49 -12.49 -20.07
C ALA A 207 6.95 -12.02 -19.88
N LYS A 208 7.45 -11.97 -18.65
CA LYS A 208 8.86 -11.67 -18.37
C LYS A 208 9.78 -12.78 -18.88
N ALA A 209 9.36 -14.04 -18.78
CA ALA A 209 10.15 -15.17 -19.26
C ALA A 209 10.27 -15.18 -20.79
N SER A 210 9.21 -14.85 -21.54
CA SER A 210 9.26 -14.73 -22.99
C SER A 210 10.15 -13.56 -23.45
N GLU A 211 10.06 -12.40 -22.80
CA GLU A 211 10.93 -11.25 -23.11
C GLU A 211 12.42 -11.58 -22.86
N VAL A 212 12.72 -12.30 -21.78
CA VAL A 212 14.09 -12.76 -21.49
C VAL A 212 14.56 -13.75 -22.55
N ALA A 213 13.72 -14.68 -23.00
CA ALA A 213 14.07 -15.65 -24.04
C ALA A 213 14.40 -14.97 -25.37
N GLU A 214 13.62 -13.96 -25.78
CA GLU A 214 13.88 -13.17 -26.99
C GLU A 214 15.21 -12.41 -26.92
N LEU A 215 15.51 -11.80 -25.77
CA LEU A 215 16.77 -11.08 -25.56
C LEU A 215 17.98 -12.02 -25.62
N ILE A 216 17.85 -13.25 -25.10
CA ILE A 216 18.89 -14.27 -25.17
C ILE A 216 19.07 -14.76 -26.61
N ALA A 217 18.00 -15.03 -27.35
CA ALA A 217 18.07 -15.45 -28.75
C ALA A 217 18.80 -14.40 -29.59
N LYS A 218 18.43 -13.13 -29.45
CA LYS A 218 19.08 -12.00 -30.13
C LYS A 218 20.55 -11.83 -29.72
N ALA A 219 20.88 -12.07 -28.46
CA ALA A 219 22.27 -12.03 -28.00
C ALA A 219 23.12 -13.14 -28.64
N ARG A 220 22.57 -14.36 -28.78
CA ARG A 220 23.24 -15.50 -29.45
C ARG A 220 23.45 -15.27 -30.94
N GLU A 221 22.49 -14.67 -31.64
CA GLU A 221 22.66 -14.29 -33.05
C GLU A 221 23.79 -13.29 -33.24
N LEU A 222 23.90 -12.30 -32.34
CA LEU A 222 24.97 -11.31 -32.38
C LEU A 222 26.34 -11.91 -32.01
N GLU A 223 26.36 -12.91 -31.12
CA GLU A 223 27.55 -13.69 -30.79
C GLU A 223 28.02 -14.51 -32.00
N ALA A 224 27.11 -15.21 -32.69
CA ALA A 224 27.40 -15.93 -33.93
C ALA A 224 27.88 -15.01 -35.06
N ALA A 225 27.39 -13.76 -35.09
CA ALA A 225 27.85 -12.73 -36.03
C ALA A 225 29.17 -12.04 -35.62
N GLY A 226 29.83 -12.48 -34.54
CA GLY A 226 31.10 -11.92 -34.05
C GLY A 226 30.99 -10.54 -33.38
N LYS A 227 29.77 -10.07 -33.08
CA LYS A 227 29.51 -8.75 -32.47
C LYS A 227 29.39 -8.85 -30.96
N SER A 228 30.48 -9.27 -30.31
CA SER A 228 30.55 -9.52 -28.86
C SER A 228 30.08 -8.32 -28.01
N SER A 229 30.46 -7.10 -28.38
CA SER A 229 30.03 -5.88 -27.67
C SER A 229 28.51 -5.65 -27.72
N SER A 230 27.86 -5.94 -28.85
CA SER A 230 26.40 -5.82 -28.99
C SER A 230 25.68 -6.95 -28.26
N ALA A 231 26.20 -8.19 -28.33
CA ALA A 231 25.67 -9.33 -27.58
C ALA A 231 25.65 -9.06 -26.06
N LYS A 232 26.71 -8.43 -25.52
CA LYS A 232 26.79 -8.02 -24.11
C LYS A 232 25.63 -7.11 -23.68
N ILE A 233 25.23 -6.16 -24.51
CA ILE A 233 24.14 -5.24 -24.19
C ILE A 233 22.82 -6.00 -24.04
N HIS A 234 22.57 -6.96 -24.93
CA HIS A 234 21.36 -7.79 -24.88
C HIS A 234 21.37 -8.76 -23.69
N TYR A 235 22.51 -9.39 -23.38
CA TYR A 235 22.64 -10.19 -22.16
C TYR A 235 22.47 -9.36 -20.88
N ARG A 236 23.01 -8.14 -20.79
CA ARG A 236 22.78 -7.25 -19.64
C ARG A 236 21.30 -6.89 -19.48
N ARG A 237 20.59 -6.62 -20.57
CA ARG A 237 19.14 -6.37 -20.54
C ARG A 237 18.33 -7.60 -20.13
N ALA A 238 18.77 -8.80 -20.51
CA ALA A 238 18.15 -10.05 -20.09
C ALA A 238 18.40 -10.32 -18.59
N ALA A 239 19.61 -10.09 -18.09
CA ALA A 239 19.97 -10.28 -16.68
C ALA A 239 19.22 -9.34 -15.71
N LEU A 240 18.82 -8.15 -16.17
CA LEU A 240 18.01 -7.22 -15.39
C LEU A 240 16.55 -7.67 -15.24
N ARG A 241 16.05 -8.49 -16.16
CA ARG A 241 14.66 -8.98 -16.20
C ARG A 241 14.50 -10.41 -15.69
N ALA A 242 15.56 -11.21 -15.79
CA ALA A 242 15.59 -12.59 -15.28
C ALA A 242 15.76 -12.63 -13.76
N THR A 243 15.19 -13.65 -13.12
CA THR A 243 15.33 -13.91 -11.68
C THR A 243 15.90 -15.32 -11.44
N GLY A 244 16.55 -15.52 -10.29
CA GLY A 244 17.03 -16.83 -9.85
C GLY A 244 18.16 -17.41 -10.70
N LYS A 245 18.06 -18.71 -11.05
CA LYS A 245 19.14 -19.45 -11.74
C LYS A 245 19.46 -18.88 -13.14
N VAL A 246 18.45 -18.47 -13.89
CA VAL A 246 18.61 -17.92 -15.25
C VAL A 246 19.45 -16.65 -15.23
N GLN A 247 19.29 -15.80 -14.22
CA GLN A 247 20.10 -14.60 -14.05
C GLN A 247 21.58 -14.93 -13.84
N GLN A 248 21.88 -15.97 -13.04
CA GLN A 248 23.25 -16.40 -12.77
C GLN A 248 23.94 -16.94 -14.02
N GLU A 249 23.22 -17.69 -14.84
CA GLU A 249 23.70 -18.20 -16.13
C GLU A 249 24.01 -17.06 -17.11
N ILE A 250 23.12 -16.07 -17.23
CA ILE A 250 23.36 -14.90 -18.08
C ILE A 250 24.56 -14.07 -17.56
N ALA A 251 24.68 -13.89 -16.24
CA ALA A 251 25.79 -13.18 -15.64
C ALA A 251 27.14 -13.91 -15.80
N ALA A 252 27.13 -15.25 -15.84
CA ALA A 252 28.32 -16.03 -16.18
C ALA A 252 28.70 -15.82 -17.65
N LYS A 253 27.72 -15.80 -18.56
CA LYS A 253 27.95 -15.57 -20.00
C LYS A 253 28.48 -14.16 -20.29
N ILE A 254 28.01 -13.15 -19.57
CA ILE A 254 28.56 -11.79 -19.67
C ILE A 254 30.05 -11.76 -19.28
N ARG A 255 30.42 -12.45 -18.19
CA ARG A 255 31.82 -12.55 -17.73
C ARG A 255 32.72 -13.30 -18.71
N GLU A 256 32.20 -14.32 -19.38
CA GLU A 256 32.94 -15.02 -20.44
C GLU A 256 33.27 -14.08 -21.60
N LEU A 257 32.30 -13.28 -22.04
CA LEU A 257 32.48 -12.34 -23.14
C LEU A 257 33.39 -11.14 -22.79
N GLU A 258 33.67 -10.91 -21.50
CA GLU A 258 34.55 -9.84 -21.02
C GLU A 258 36.04 -10.20 -21.06
N LYS A 259 36.39 -11.47 -21.33
CA LYS A 259 37.76 -11.90 -21.64
C LYS A 259 38.09 -11.65 -23.11
#